data_AF-A0A826HJ57-F1
#
_entry.id   AF-A0A826HJ57-F1
#
_cell.length_a   1.000
_cell.length_b   1.000
_cell.length_c   1.000
_cell.angle_alpha   90.00
_cell.angle_beta   90.00
_cell.angle_gamma   90.00
#
_symmetry.space_group_name_H-M   'P 1'
#
loop_
_entity.id
_entity.type
_entity.pdbx_description
1 polymer ?
#
loop_
_entity_poly.entity_id
_entity_poly.type
_entity_poly.pdbx_seq_one_letter_code
_entity_poly.pdbx_strand_id
1 'polypeptide(L)' 'MNDYDKARKLVQFMALSEISQKTGVRISQVWEYREHHGAIDNASPQLVKKMADLYDERRKI' A
#
# COMPACT_ATOMS: atom_id res chain seq x y z
N MET A 1 4.84 -12.93 5.47
CA MET A 1 4.92 -11.62 4.78
C MET A 1 5.06 -10.55 5.84
N ASN A 2 6.08 -9.71 5.71
CA ASN A 2 6.23 -8.52 6.56
C ASN A 2 5.30 -7.39 6.06
N ASP A 3 5.26 -6.26 6.77
CA ASP A 3 4.37 -5.14 6.43
C ASP A 3 4.70 -4.51 5.06
N TYR A 4 5.97 -4.48 4.67
CA TYR A 4 6.40 -4.02 3.35
C TYR A 4 5.89 -4.96 2.25
N ASP A 5 5.97 -6.28 2.44
CA ASP A 5 5.43 -7.26 1.50
C ASP A 5 3.91 -7.13 1.36
N LYS A 6 3.21 -6.91 2.47
CA LYS A 6 1.75 -6.69 2.49
C LYS A 6 1.39 -5.42 1.75
N ALA A 7 2.11 -4.33 2.00
CA ALA A 7 1.90 -3.06 1.31
C ALA A 7 2.18 -3.16 -0.20
N ARG A 8 3.23 -3.89 -0.63
CA ARG A 8 3.50 -4.19 -2.05
C ARG A 8 2.35 -4.96 -2.69
N LYS A 9 1.83 -5.98 -2.01
CA LYS A 9 0.68 -6.74 -2.52
C LYS A 9 -0.58 -5.89 -2.54
N LEU A 10 -0.82 -5.04 -1.55
CA LEU A 10 -1.96 -4.12 -1.54
C LEU A 10 -1.99 -3.28 -2.81
N VAL A 11 -0.88 -2.62 -3.14
CA VAL A 11 -0.81 -1.77 -4.32
C VAL A 11 -0.93 -2.55 -5.62
N GLN A 12 -0.65 -3.86 -5.65
CA GLN A 12 -0.86 -4.71 -6.83
C GLN A 12 -2.32 -5.15 -7.02
N PHE A 13 -3.03 -5.49 -5.94
CA PHE A 13 -4.36 -6.11 -6.02
C PHE A 13 -5.53 -5.14 -5.80
N MET A 14 -5.30 -4.01 -5.12
CA MET A 14 -6.35 -3.04 -4.79
C MET A 14 -6.31 -1.84 -5.76
N ALA A 15 -7.47 -1.23 -5.98
CA ALA A 15 -7.57 -0.05 -6.83
C ALA A 15 -6.78 1.12 -6.22
N LEU A 16 -5.98 1.84 -7.03
CA LEU A 16 -5.15 2.94 -6.57
C LEU A 16 -5.97 4.06 -5.89
N SER A 17 -7.18 4.32 -6.41
CA SER A 17 -8.13 5.28 -5.84
C SER A 17 -8.59 4.88 -4.44
N GLU A 18 -8.85 3.60 -4.20
CA GLU A 18 -9.29 3.08 -2.91
C GLU A 18 -8.16 3.16 -1.87
N ILE A 19 -6.94 2.80 -2.26
CA ILE A 19 -5.75 2.95 -1.41
C ILE A 19 -5.56 4.43 -1.07
N SER A 20 -5.65 5.33 -2.05
CA SER A 20 -5.56 6.78 -1.86
C SER A 20 -6.58 7.29 -0.84
N GLN A 21 -7.86 6.93 -1.00
CA GLN A 21 -8.94 7.32 -0.08
C GLN A 21 -8.73 6.79 1.35
N LYS A 22 -8.31 5.54 1.51
CA LYS A 22 -8.13 4.91 2.83
C LYS A 22 -6.85 5.37 3.52
N THR A 23 -5.78 5.57 2.78
CA THR A 23 -4.46 5.93 3.34
C THR A 23 -4.27 7.44 3.47
N GLY A 24 -4.94 8.24 2.65
CA GLY A 24 -4.71 9.70 2.54
C GLY A 24 -3.53 10.04 1.62
N VAL A 25 -2.91 9.05 0.99
CA VAL A 25 -1.80 9.23 0.05
C VAL A 25 -2.33 9.64 -1.31
N ARG A 26 -1.62 10.53 -2.01
CA ARG A 26 -2.00 10.94 -3.37
C ARG A 26 -1.99 9.73 -4.32
N ILE A 27 -2.97 9.65 -5.21
CA ILE A 27 -3.08 8.54 -6.17
C ILE A 27 -1.83 8.36 -7.04
N SER A 28 -1.13 9.45 -7.38
CA SER A 28 0.14 9.43 -8.12
C SER A 28 1.26 8.74 -7.33
N GLN A 29 1.30 8.93 -6.02
CA GLN A 29 2.28 8.31 -5.14
C GLN A 29 1.96 6.83 -4.91
N VAL A 30 0.68 6.44 -4.88
CA VAL A 30 0.29 5.02 -4.89
C VAL A 30 0.65 4.36 -6.22
N TRP A 31 0.52 5.07 -7.34
CA TRP A 31 0.98 4.61 -8.65
C TRP A 31 2.50 4.39 -8.67
N GLU A 32 3.28 5.32 -8.12
CA GLU A 32 4.73 5.16 -7.97
C GLU A 32 5.10 3.91 -7.16
N TYR A 33 4.38 3.61 -6.08
CA TYR A 33 4.58 2.37 -5.30
C TYR A 33 4.29 1.09 -6.09
N ARG A 34 3.38 1.15 -7.06
CA ARG A 34 3.05 0.00 -7.93
C ARG A 34 4.14 -0.21 -8.98
N GLU A 35 4.58 0.86 -9.64
CA GLU A 35 5.53 0.78 -10.76
C GLU A 35 6.99 0.61 -10.31
N HIS A 36 7.35 1.18 -9.15
CA HIS A 36 8.72 1.17 -8.65
C HIS A 36 8.83 0.33 -7.37
N HIS A 37 9.41 -0.86 -7.51
CA HIS A 37 9.54 -1.84 -6.41
C HIS A 37 10.22 -1.27 -5.15
N GLY A 38 11.13 -0.30 -5.29
CA GLY A 38 11.83 0.36 -4.18
C GLY A 38 11.15 1.61 -3.64
N ALA A 39 10.09 2.13 -4.27
CA ALA A 39 9.42 3.34 -3.80
C ALA A 39 8.72 3.13 -2.46
N ILE A 40 8.19 1.92 -2.22
CA ILE A 40 7.55 1.56 -0.96
C ILE A 40 8.56 1.36 0.19
N ASP A 41 9.80 1.00 -0.14
CA ASP A 41 10.87 0.79 0.85
C ASP A 41 11.31 2.11 1.47
N ASN A 42 11.15 3.20 0.71
CA ASN A 42 11.38 4.57 1.15
C ASN A 42 10.15 5.24 1.77
N ALA A 43 8.99 4.55 1.82
CA ALA A 43 7.80 5.08 2.47
C ALA A 43 7.96 5.09 4.00
N SER A 44 7.22 5.99 4.68
CA SER A 44 7.28 6.05 6.14
C SER A 44 6.76 4.74 6.75
N PRO A 45 7.36 4.24 7.85
CA PRO A 45 6.90 3.01 8.50
C PRO A 45 5.43 3.05 8.91
N GLN A 46 4.93 4.24 9.28
CA GLN A 46 3.51 4.44 9.62
C GLN A 46 2.59 4.22 8.41
N LEU A 47 3.00 4.70 7.23
CA LEU A 47 2.23 4.50 6.01
C LEU A 47 2.26 3.03 5.58
N VAL A 48 3.43 2.40 5.63
CA VAL A 48 3.60 0.97 5.32
C VAL A 48 2.71 0.12 6.22
N LYS A 49 2.69 0.41 7.53
CA LYS A 49 1.80 -0.25 8.48
C LYS A 49 0.33 -0.06 8.12
N LYS A 50 -0.09 1.17 7.80
CA LYS A 50 -1.48 1.45 7.38
C LYS A 50 -1.89 0.68 6.12
N MET A 51 -0.98 0.55 5.15
CA MET A 51 -1.22 -0.27 3.96
C MET A 51 -1.24 -1.77 4.28
N ALA A 52 -0.37 -2.24 5.18
CA ALA A 52 -0.37 -3.62 5.64
C ALA A 52 -1.66 -3.99 6.38
N ASP A 53 -2.18 -3.11 7.23
CA ASP A 53 -3.44 -3.29 7.94
C ASP A 53 -4.62 -3.39 6.96
N LEU A 54 -4.65 -2.54 5.92
CA LEU A 54 -5.65 -2.60 4.84
C LEU A 54 -5.58 -3.91 4.06
N TYR A 55 -4.37 -4.43 3.82
CA TYR A 55 -4.18 -5.73 3.17
C TYR A 55 -4.77 -6.87 4.02
N ASP A 56 -4.49 -6.85 5.32
CA ASP A 56 -5.00 -7.87 6.25
C ASP A 56 -6.53 -7.79 6.41
N GLU A 57 -7.11 -6.59 6.46
CA GLU A 57 -8.57 -6.37 6.50
C GLU A 57 -9.26 -7.03 5.29
N ARG A 58 -8.70 -6.87 4.09
CA ARG A 58 -9.26 -7.46 2.86
C ARG A 58 -9.08 -8.98 2.76
N ARG A 59 -8.06 -9.56 3.40
CA ARG A 59 -7.82 -11.01 3.40
C ARG A 59 -8.64 -11.78 4.44
N LYS A 60 -9.27 -11.07 5.39
CA LYS A 60 -10.18 -11.64 6.39
C LYS A 60 -11.62 -11.82 5.86
N ILE A 61 -11.89 -11.39 4.62
CA ILE A 61 -13.13 -11.57 3.88
C ILE A 61 -12.96 -12.76 2.94
#